data_AF-A0A3B4H8R8-F1
#
_entry.id   AF-A0A3B4H8R8-F1
#
_cell.length_a   1.000
_cell.length_b   1.000
_cell.length_c   1.000
_cell.angle_alpha   90.00
_cell.angle_beta   90.00
_cell.angle_gamma   90.00
#
_symmetry.space_group_name_H-M   'P 1'
#
loop_
_entity.id
_entity.type
_entity.pdbx_description
1 polymer ?
#
loop_
_entity_poly.entity_id
_entity_poly.type
_entity_poly.pdbx_seq_one_letter_code
_entity_poly.pdbx_strand_id
1 'polypeptide(L)'
;MESCCRACLPCCSCLWDRIWPGLRYPGPRDHVIANPAAHAAEIRTVSGDIRVPAPKKRPAQLYAALFDFEARSDDELTVKEGDKLSVIEKRGDYVLAKKLTGSLESGLVPANYVALLQDEFAKHKWYYGNINRGKAEKLLLASQNKDGAFLVRISESHSDEYTISGE
;
A
#
# COMPACT_ATOMS: atom_id res chain seq x y z
N MET A 1 20.49 -0.57 -8.26
CA MET A 1 21.05 -1.32 -7.11
C MET A 1 22.33 -2.10 -7.48
N GLU A 2 22.48 -2.59 -8.71
CA GLU A 2 23.69 -3.29 -9.20
C GLU A 2 25.00 -2.50 -9.02
N SER A 3 24.96 -1.18 -9.23
CA SER A 3 26.14 -0.31 -9.19
C SER A 3 26.76 -0.17 -7.78
N CYS A 4 25.96 -0.28 -6.72
CA CYS A 4 26.43 -0.10 -5.34
C CYS A 4 27.14 -1.36 -4.83
N CYS A 5 26.66 -2.55 -5.21
CA CYS A 5 27.22 -3.84 -4.78
C CYS A 5 28.60 -4.13 -5.40
N ARG A 6 28.87 -3.64 -6.62
CA ARG A 6 30.18 -3.77 -7.28
C ARG A 6 31.28 -2.91 -6.66
N ALA A 7 30.93 -1.79 -6.00
CA ALA A 7 31.90 -0.85 -5.45
C ALA A 7 32.44 -1.24 -4.06
N CYS A 8 31.63 -1.93 -3.25
CA CYS A 8 31.99 -2.23 -1.86
C CYS A 8 32.84 -3.50 -1.65
N LEU A 9 32.88 -4.42 -2.62
CA LEU A 9 33.51 -5.76 -2.46
C LEU A 9 34.26 -6.18 -3.76
N PRO A 10 35.47 -5.66 -4.00
CA PRO A 10 36.21 -5.88 -5.25
C PRO A 10 36.72 -7.32 -5.44
N CYS A 11 36.77 -8.13 -4.38
CA CYS A 11 37.26 -9.52 -4.42
C CYS A 11 36.20 -10.56 -4.85
N CYS A 12 34.93 -10.17 -5.00
CA CYS A 12 33.82 -11.08 -5.32
C CYS A 12 33.30 -10.94 -6.77
N SER A 13 34.09 -10.39 -7.68
CA SER A 13 33.72 -10.14 -9.09
C SER A 13 33.13 -11.38 -9.79
N CYS A 14 33.74 -12.55 -9.59
CA CYS A 14 33.30 -13.80 -10.20
C CYS A 14 31.92 -14.29 -9.73
N LEU A 15 31.51 -13.92 -8.52
CA LEU A 15 30.19 -14.25 -7.97
C LEU A 15 29.12 -13.31 -8.56
N TRP A 16 29.48 -12.04 -8.77
CA TRP A 16 28.57 -11.03 -9.36
C TRP A 16 28.26 -11.30 -10.83
N ASP A 17 29.24 -11.70 -11.63
CA ASP A 17 29.02 -12.02 -13.06
C ASP A 17 28.16 -13.28 -13.26
N ARG A 18 28.02 -14.12 -12.22
CA ARG A 18 27.21 -15.35 -12.25
C ARG A 18 25.77 -15.12 -11.80
N ILE A 19 25.54 -14.14 -10.92
CA ILE A 19 24.20 -13.74 -10.46
C ILE A 19 23.56 -12.76 -11.44
N TRP A 20 24.36 -11.91 -12.10
CA TRP A 20 23.92 -10.95 -13.11
C TRP A 20 24.72 -11.14 -14.41
N PRO A 21 24.50 -12.23 -15.17
CA PRO A 21 25.10 -12.38 -16.47
C PRO A 21 24.62 -11.21 -17.34
N GLY A 22 25.55 -10.41 -17.85
CA GLY A 22 25.23 -9.23 -18.64
C GLY A 22 24.25 -9.58 -19.75
N LEU A 23 22.99 -9.16 -19.59
CA LEU A 23 21.98 -9.20 -20.63
C LEU A 23 22.51 -8.30 -21.75
N ARG A 24 23.21 -8.91 -22.70
CA ARG A 24 23.54 -8.26 -23.97
C ARG A 24 22.24 -8.12 -24.75
N TYR A 25 21.48 -7.08 -24.43
CA TYR A 25 20.55 -6.52 -25.38
C TYR A 25 21.38 -6.04 -26.56
N PRO A 26 21.15 -6.56 -27.78
CA PRO A 26 21.77 -6.01 -28.96
C PRO A 26 21.34 -4.54 -29.05
N GLY A 27 22.30 -3.62 -29.11
CA GLY A 27 22.01 -2.22 -29.36
C GLY A 27 21.22 -2.06 -30.66
N PRO A 28 20.39 -1.00 -30.78
CA PRO A 28 19.57 -0.79 -31.95
C PRO A 28 20.50 -0.60 -33.16
N ARG A 29 20.47 -1.57 -34.08
CA ARG A 29 21.01 -1.39 -35.43
C ARG A 29 19.85 -0.92 -36.29
N ASP A 30 20.01 0.25 -36.91
CA ASP A 30 19.08 0.83 -37.87
C ASP A 30 18.99 -0.02 -39.15
N HIS A 31 18.34 -1.17 -39.06
CA HIS A 31 17.92 -1.96 -40.22
C HIS A 31 16.40 -2.05 -40.20
N VAL A 32 15.76 -1.13 -40.93
CA VAL A 32 14.32 -1.16 -41.18
C VAL A 32 14.02 -2.35 -42.10
N ILE A 33 13.56 -3.46 -41.54
CA ILE A 33 12.94 -4.54 -42.31
C ILE A 33 11.46 -4.18 -42.45
N ALA A 34 11.05 -3.76 -43.65
CA ALA A 34 9.64 -3.50 -43.93
C ALA A 34 8.86 -4.82 -43.95
N ASN A 35 7.85 -4.95 -43.09
CA ASN A 35 6.89 -6.05 -43.14
C ASN A 35 5.75 -5.68 -44.11
N PRO A 36 5.66 -6.31 -45.30
CA PRO A 36 4.63 -5.98 -46.29
C PRO A 36 3.20 -6.39 -45.88
N ALA A 37 3.03 -7.13 -44.77
CA ALA A 37 1.71 -7.54 -44.27
C ALA A 37 1.21 -6.68 -43.09
N ALA A 38 1.99 -5.72 -42.60
CA ALA A 38 1.57 -4.81 -41.54
C ALA A 38 0.75 -3.66 -42.14
N HIS A 39 -0.52 -3.92 -42.46
CA HIS A 39 -1.47 -2.82 -42.52
C HIS A 39 -1.56 -2.25 -41.10
N ALA A 40 -1.06 -1.02 -40.94
CA ALA A 40 -1.27 -0.23 -39.76
C ALA A 40 -2.78 -0.07 -39.60
N ALA A 41 -3.39 -0.93 -38.79
CA ALA A 41 -4.65 -0.59 -38.17
C ALA A 41 -4.34 0.67 -37.38
N GLU A 42 -4.85 1.81 -37.85
CA GLU A 42 -4.92 3.01 -37.03
C GLU A 42 -5.72 2.62 -35.79
N ILE A 43 -5.01 2.25 -34.72
CA ILE A 43 -5.56 2.32 -33.39
C ILE A 43 -5.82 3.80 -33.22
N ARG A 44 -7.05 4.22 -33.52
CA ARG A 44 -7.54 5.56 -33.19
C ARG A 44 -7.45 5.64 -31.68
N THR A 45 -6.34 6.18 -31.20
CA THR A 45 -6.25 6.71 -29.85
C THR A 45 -7.37 7.73 -29.79
N VAL A 46 -8.49 7.33 -29.18
CA VAL A 46 -9.52 8.27 -28.77
C VAL A 46 -8.79 9.18 -27.81
N SER A 47 -8.35 10.32 -28.34
CA SER A 47 -7.84 11.47 -27.58
C SER A 47 -9.05 12.11 -26.90
N GLY A 48 -9.80 11.30 -26.15
CA GLY A 48 -10.73 11.76 -25.16
C GLY A 48 -9.88 12.14 -23.98
N ASP A 49 -10.00 13.39 -23.55
CA ASP A 49 -9.45 13.87 -22.29
C ASP A 49 -9.92 12.93 -21.17
N ILE A 50 -9.12 11.90 -20.86
CA ILE A 50 -9.21 11.21 -19.58
C ILE A 50 -8.67 12.22 -18.58
N ARG A 51 -9.53 13.18 -18.22
CA ARG A 51 -9.35 13.97 -17.01
C ARG A 51 -9.29 12.94 -15.91
N VAL A 52 -8.07 12.66 -15.42
CA VAL A 52 -7.87 11.92 -14.18
C VAL A 52 -8.77 12.64 -13.17
N PRO A 53 -9.86 12.01 -12.70
CA PRO A 53 -10.76 12.68 -11.80
C PRO A 53 -9.92 13.15 -10.61
N ALA A 54 -9.99 14.45 -10.31
CA ALA A 54 -9.29 15.03 -9.17
C ALA A 54 -9.55 14.12 -7.95
N PRO A 55 -8.52 13.80 -7.15
CA PRO A 55 -8.67 12.86 -6.06
C PRO A 55 -9.81 13.35 -5.17
N LYS A 56 -10.94 12.63 -5.18
CA LYS A 56 -12.03 12.88 -4.25
C LYS A 56 -11.40 12.75 -2.87
N LYS A 57 -11.40 13.83 -2.08
CA LYS A 57 -10.98 13.79 -0.68
C LYS A 57 -11.85 12.71 -0.03
N ARG A 58 -11.25 11.55 0.23
CA ARG A 58 -11.96 10.42 0.83
C ARG A 58 -12.34 10.84 2.25
N PRO A 59 -13.49 10.39 2.75
CA PRO A 59 -13.89 10.70 4.12
C PRO A 59 -12.75 10.26 5.05
N ALA A 60 -12.35 11.14 5.96
CA ALA A 60 -11.36 10.81 6.98
C ALA A 60 -11.85 9.57 7.72
N GLN A 61 -11.07 8.49 7.69
CA GLN A 61 -11.41 7.26 8.40
C GLN A 61 -11.55 7.60 9.88
N LEU A 62 -12.76 7.46 10.40
CA LEU A 62 -13.08 7.73 11.79
C LEU A 62 -12.73 6.49 12.62
N TYR A 63 -11.93 6.66 13.66
CA TYR A 63 -11.55 5.60 14.61
C TYR A 63 -12.16 5.87 15.98
N ALA A 64 -12.29 4.82 16.79
CA ALA A 64 -12.57 4.88 18.22
C ALA A 64 -11.43 4.25 19.00
N ALA A 65 -11.12 4.81 20.16
CA ALA A 65 -10.34 4.13 21.17
C ALA A 65 -11.14 2.95 21.74
N LEU A 66 -10.53 1.76 21.75
CA LEU A 66 -11.10 0.53 22.29
C LEU A 66 -10.93 0.43 23.80
N PHE A 67 -9.91 1.09 24.35
CA PHE A 67 -9.55 1.04 25.76
C PHE A 67 -9.00 2.39 26.22
N ASP A 68 -8.99 2.60 27.53
CA ASP A 68 -8.30 3.73 28.14
C ASP A 68 -6.78 3.59 27.96
N PHE A 69 -6.12 4.67 27.57
CA PHE A 69 -4.68 4.77 27.44
C PHE A 69 -4.20 6.11 27.96
N GLU A 70 -3.30 6.09 28.94
CA GLU A 70 -2.68 7.28 29.51
C GLU A 70 -1.29 7.48 28.88
N ALA A 71 -1.06 8.67 28.35
CA ALA A 71 0.23 9.07 27.79
C ALA A 71 1.31 9.07 28.88
N ARG A 72 2.44 8.44 28.58
CA ARG A 72 3.62 8.38 29.44
C ARG A 72 4.71 9.38 29.05
N SER A 73 4.60 9.94 27.84
CA SER A 73 5.50 10.95 27.29
C SER A 73 4.72 12.02 26.54
N ASP A 74 5.34 13.17 26.31
CA ASP A 74 4.71 14.31 25.62
C ASP A 74 4.34 14.01 24.15
N ASP A 75 4.96 12.99 23.55
CA ASP A 75 4.64 12.52 22.19
C ASP A 75 3.40 11.61 22.13
N GLU A 76 2.94 11.09 23.27
CA GLU A 76 1.81 10.17 23.37
C GLU A 76 0.50 10.91 23.65
N LEU A 77 -0.63 10.33 23.23
CA LEU A 77 -1.95 10.93 23.39
C LEU A 77 -2.79 10.13 24.39
N THR A 78 -3.26 10.81 25.45
CA THR A 78 -4.21 10.21 26.39
C THR A 78 -5.60 10.08 25.77
N VAL A 79 -6.11 8.86 25.70
CA VAL A 79 -7.43 8.53 25.12
C VAL A 79 -8.25 7.71 26.11
N LYS A 80 -9.57 7.88 26.08
CA LYS A 80 -10.52 7.06 26.83
C LYS A 80 -11.31 6.16 25.89
N GLU A 81 -11.78 5.03 26.38
CA GLU A 81 -12.65 4.13 25.63
C GLU A 81 -13.84 4.91 25.02
N GLY A 82 -14.04 4.72 23.71
CA GLY A 82 -15.08 5.41 22.95
C GLY A 82 -14.69 6.80 22.42
N ASP A 83 -13.51 7.33 22.75
CA ASP A 83 -13.03 8.58 22.17
C ASP A 83 -12.89 8.45 20.65
N LYS A 84 -13.39 9.45 19.92
CA LYS A 84 -13.31 9.48 18.46
C LYS A 84 -11.97 10.06 18.05
N LEU A 85 -11.28 9.35 17.17
CA LEU A 85 -9.92 9.65 16.72
C LEU A 85 -9.88 9.69 15.20
N SER A 86 -8.99 10.53 14.66
CA SER A 86 -8.58 10.52 13.25
C SER A 86 -7.14 10.02 13.20
N VAL A 87 -6.91 8.86 12.59
CA VAL A 87 -5.54 8.34 12.40
C VAL A 87 -4.91 9.08 11.22
N ILE A 88 -3.76 9.72 11.48
CA ILE A 88 -3.00 10.50 10.50
C ILE A 88 -1.93 9.63 9.84
N GLU A 89 -1.19 8.87 10.64
CA GLU A 89 -0.06 8.06 10.17
C GLU A 89 0.12 6.83 11.04
N LYS A 90 0.55 5.71 10.44
CA LYS A 90 0.97 4.51 11.18
C LYS A 90 2.49 4.45 11.28
N ARG A 91 3.00 4.29 12.50
CA ARG A 91 4.43 4.21 12.83
C ARG A 91 4.70 2.90 13.59
N GLY A 92 4.88 1.82 12.84
CA GLY A 92 5.08 0.48 13.41
C GLY A 92 3.88 0.04 14.25
N ASP A 93 4.10 -0.14 15.55
CA ASP A 93 3.08 -0.56 16.53
C ASP A 93 2.23 0.60 17.07
N TYR A 94 2.56 1.84 16.72
CA TYR A 94 1.84 3.04 17.14
C TYR A 94 1.19 3.72 15.93
N VAL A 95 0.14 4.48 16.20
CA VAL A 95 -0.51 5.37 15.23
C VAL A 95 -0.44 6.80 15.75
N LEU A 96 -0.10 7.73 14.89
CA LEU A 96 -0.28 9.15 15.16
C LEU A 96 -1.76 9.46 14.96
N ALA A 97 -2.46 9.73 16.05
CA ALA A 97 -3.89 10.01 16.07
C ALA A 97 -4.16 11.43 16.53
N LYS A 98 -5.23 12.02 16.00
CA LYS A 98 -5.79 13.28 16.48
C LYS A 98 -7.14 13.03 17.11
N LYS A 99 -7.31 13.52 18.33
CA LYS A 99 -8.56 13.41 19.06
C LYS A 99 -9.61 14.36 18.46
N LEU A 100 -10.82 13.85 18.27
CA LEU A 100 -11.96 14.57 17.70
C LEU A 100 -13.03 14.90 18.76
N THR A 101 -12.97 14.24 19.91
CA THR A 101 -13.86 14.46 21.06
C THR A 101 -13.10 15.09 22.22
N GLY A 102 -13.58 16.22 22.76
CA GLY A 102 -12.96 16.87 23.91
C GLY A 102 -11.75 17.74 23.52
N SER A 103 -10.54 17.39 23.98
CA SER A 103 -9.31 18.11 23.66
C SER A 103 -8.87 17.83 22.22
N LEU A 104 -8.55 18.88 21.46
CA LEU A 104 -8.14 18.76 20.05
C LEU A 104 -6.63 18.47 19.93
N GLU A 105 -6.15 17.51 20.71
CA GLU A 105 -4.75 17.13 20.82
C GLU A 105 -4.41 16.01 19.83
N SER A 106 -3.13 15.89 19.50
CA SER A 106 -2.61 14.84 18.63
C SER A 106 -1.36 14.24 19.24
N GLY A 107 -1.22 12.92 19.11
CA GLY A 107 -0.07 12.19 19.62
C GLY A 107 -0.14 10.71 19.25
N LEU A 108 0.82 9.94 19.76
CA LEU A 108 0.93 8.52 19.50
C LEU A 108 -0.01 7.72 20.40
N VAL A 109 -0.72 6.76 19.80
CA VAL A 109 -1.57 5.78 20.47
C VAL A 109 -1.18 4.40 19.94
N PRO A 110 -1.13 3.34 20.77
CA PRO A 110 -0.89 1.99 20.28
C PRO A 110 -1.93 1.59 19.22
N ALA A 111 -1.48 1.00 18.11
CA ALA A 111 -2.36 0.62 16.99
C ALA A 111 -3.45 -0.38 17.41
N ASN A 112 -3.18 -1.23 18.41
CA ASN A 112 -4.13 -2.21 18.96
C ASN A 112 -5.22 -1.57 19.84
N TYR A 113 -5.09 -0.30 20.18
CA TYR A 113 -6.03 0.44 21.03
C TYR A 113 -7.04 1.23 20.21
N VAL A 114 -6.95 1.22 18.88
CA VAL A 114 -7.87 1.94 18.00
C VAL A 114 -8.55 1.02 17.00
N ALA A 115 -9.82 1.29 16.71
CA ALA A 115 -10.59 0.56 15.70
C ALA A 115 -11.38 1.53 14.81
N LEU A 116 -11.57 1.18 13.53
CA LEU A 116 -12.42 1.96 12.63
C LEU A 116 -13.88 1.94 13.11
N LEU A 117 -14.48 3.12 13.26
CA LEU A 117 -15.88 3.30 13.63
C LEU A 117 -16.83 3.20 12.45
N GLN A 118 -16.42 3.71 11.29
CA GLN A 118 -17.28 3.81 10.13
C GLN A 118 -16.54 3.29 8.91
N ASP A 119 -16.60 1.98 8.76
CA ASP A 119 -16.08 1.32 7.59
C ASP A 119 -17.24 0.97 6.66
N GLU A 120 -17.51 1.87 5.70
CA GLU A 120 -18.60 1.69 4.72
C GLU A 120 -18.46 0.38 3.93
N PHE A 121 -17.24 -0.15 3.83
CA PHE A 121 -16.92 -1.37 3.12
C PHE A 121 -16.97 -2.61 4.02
N ALA A 122 -17.05 -2.48 5.35
CA ALA A 122 -17.18 -3.63 6.25
C ALA A 122 -18.41 -4.51 5.97
N LYS A 123 -19.42 -3.98 5.29
CA LYS A 123 -20.59 -4.75 4.81
C LYS A 123 -20.25 -5.70 3.64
N HIS A 124 -19.09 -5.54 3.01
CA HIS A 124 -18.69 -6.31 1.84
C HIS A 124 -17.73 -7.44 2.20
N LYS A 125 -18.09 -8.68 1.81
CA LYS A 125 -17.31 -9.89 2.13
C LYS A 125 -15.89 -9.91 1.54
N TRP A 126 -15.67 -9.15 0.47
CA TRP A 126 -14.35 -9.01 -0.16
C TRP A 126 -13.44 -8.02 0.56
N TYR A 127 -13.97 -7.27 1.54
CA TYR A 127 -13.23 -6.27 2.27
C TYR A 127 -12.84 -6.79 3.65
N TYR A 128 -11.54 -6.72 3.94
CA TYR A 128 -10.95 -7.30 5.15
C TYR A 128 -10.41 -6.23 6.12
N GLY A 129 -10.68 -4.95 5.87
CA GLY A 129 -10.28 -3.89 6.80
C GLY A 129 -8.78 -3.71 6.89
N ASN A 130 -8.33 -3.39 8.11
CA ASN A 130 -6.92 -3.21 8.45
C ASN A 130 -6.22 -4.56 8.64
N ILE A 131 -5.96 -5.27 7.54
CA ILE A 131 -5.07 -6.44 7.55
C ILE A 131 -3.76 -6.11 6.84
N ASN A 132 -2.66 -6.68 7.35
CA ASN A 132 -1.36 -6.51 6.73
C ASN A 132 -1.19 -7.43 5.51
N ARG A 133 -0.18 -7.16 4.69
CA ARG A 133 0.14 -7.91 3.46
C ARG A 133 0.35 -9.39 3.73
N GLY A 134 1.13 -9.74 4.75
CA GLY A 134 1.41 -11.14 5.07
C GLY A 134 0.17 -11.92 5.52
N LYS A 135 -0.74 -11.28 6.28
CA LYS A 135 -2.03 -11.85 6.66
C LYS A 135 -2.94 -12.02 5.43
N ALA A 136 -2.94 -11.05 4.51
CA ALA A 136 -3.68 -11.15 3.26
C ALA A 136 -3.18 -12.32 2.40
N GLU A 137 -1.87 -12.45 2.20
CA GLU A 137 -1.25 -13.54 1.45
C GLU A 137 -1.61 -14.90 2.08
N LYS A 138 -1.49 -15.04 3.41
CA LYS A 138 -1.88 -16.27 4.11
C LYS A 138 -3.35 -16.63 3.96
N LEU A 139 -4.25 -15.62 3.96
CA LEU A 139 -5.68 -15.85 3.77
C LEU A 139 -6.01 -16.27 2.34
N LEU A 140 -5.31 -15.71 1.35
CA LEU A 140 -5.50 -16.04 -0.07
C LEU A 140 -5.01 -17.45 -0.39
N LEU A 141 -3.85 -17.84 0.14
CA LEU A 141 -3.25 -19.19 -0.02
C LEU A 141 -4.00 -20.32 0.70
N ALA A 142 -5.12 -20.02 1.36
CA ALA A 142 -5.93 -21.04 2.01
C ALA A 142 -6.52 -22.00 0.95
N SER A 143 -6.39 -23.31 1.17
CA SER A 143 -6.89 -24.38 0.27
C SER A 143 -8.38 -24.29 -0.13
N GLN A 144 -9.16 -23.46 0.55
CA GLN A 144 -10.57 -23.22 0.24
C GLN A 144 -10.78 -22.21 -0.90
N ASN A 145 -9.77 -21.41 -1.21
CA ASN A 145 -9.83 -20.39 -2.25
C ASN A 145 -9.52 -20.99 -3.62
N LYS A 146 -10.03 -20.33 -4.67
CA LYS A 146 -9.82 -20.69 -6.07
C LYS A 146 -8.88 -19.67 -6.70
N ASP A 147 -8.26 -20.03 -7.83
CA ASP A 147 -7.46 -19.10 -8.64
C ASP A 147 -8.24 -17.82 -8.95
N GLY A 148 -7.58 -16.67 -8.83
CA GLY A 148 -8.22 -15.35 -8.98
C GLY A 148 -8.99 -14.90 -7.74
N ALA A 149 -8.84 -15.59 -6.60
CA ALA A 149 -9.30 -15.08 -5.32
C ALA A 149 -8.61 -13.75 -5.01
N PHE A 150 -9.39 -12.80 -4.50
CA PHE A 150 -8.90 -11.50 -4.12
C PHE A 150 -9.58 -10.99 -2.87
N LEU A 151 -8.93 -10.03 -2.22
CA LEU A 151 -9.48 -9.24 -1.15
C LEU A 151 -9.01 -7.80 -1.25
N VAL A 152 -9.78 -6.89 -0.66
CA VAL A 152 -9.43 -5.48 -0.51
C VAL A 152 -9.16 -5.20 0.96
N ARG A 153 -8.08 -4.47 1.23
CA ARG A 153 -7.62 -4.09 2.57
C ARG A 153 -7.15 -2.66 2.59
N ILE A 154 -6.97 -2.08 3.77
CA ILE A 154 -6.36 -0.75 3.93
C ILE A 154 -4.88 -0.83 3.53
N SER A 155 -4.40 0.21 2.83
CA SER A 155 -2.99 0.33 2.44
C SER A 155 -2.13 0.60 3.67
N GLU A 156 -1.01 -0.12 3.76
CA GLU A 156 -0.07 0.02 4.88
C GLU A 156 0.72 1.33 4.81
N SER A 157 1.01 1.80 3.59
CA SER A 157 1.81 3.01 3.36
C SER A 157 0.97 4.29 3.43
N HIS A 158 -0.33 4.18 3.13
CA HIS A 158 -1.26 5.31 3.10
C HIS A 158 -2.59 4.87 3.69
N SER A 159 -2.88 5.24 4.94
CA SER A 159 -4.12 4.84 5.63
C SER A 159 -5.40 5.26 4.90
N ASP A 160 -5.32 6.31 4.08
CA ASP A 160 -6.43 6.81 3.26
C ASP A 160 -6.64 6.01 1.95
N GLU A 161 -5.77 5.04 1.68
CA GLU A 161 -5.80 4.20 0.50
C GLU A 161 -6.19 2.76 0.79
N TYR A 162 -6.63 2.07 -0.26
CA TYR A 162 -6.97 0.67 -0.23
C TYR A 162 -6.07 -0.08 -1.21
N THR A 163 -5.71 -1.29 -0.85
CA THR A 163 -4.90 -2.19 -1.67
C THR A 163 -5.73 -3.44 -1.99
N ILE A 164 -5.72 -3.84 -3.26
CA ILE A 164 -6.21 -5.15 -3.67
C ILE A 164 -5.07 -6.17 -3.56
N SER A 165 -5.36 -7.33 -2.98
CA SER A 165 -4.45 -8.47 -2.94
C SER A 165 -5.14 -9.65 -3.61
N GLY A 166 -4.44 -10.37 -4.48
CA GLY A 166 -4.98 -11.52 -5.18
C GLY A 166 -3.92 -12.59 -5.42
N GLU A 167 -4.38 -13.81 -5.66
CA GLU A 167 -3.59 -15.00 -6.01
C GLU A 167 -3.87 -15.44 -7.45
#